data_AF-A0A7W7A9W5-F1
#
_entry.id   AF-A0A7W7A9W5-F1
#
_cell.length_a   1.000
_cell.length_b   1.000
_cell.length_c   1.000
_cell.angle_alpha   90.00
_cell.angle_beta   90.00
_cell.angle_gamma   90.00
#
_symmetry.space_group_name_H-M   'P 1'
#
loop_
_entity.id
_entity.type
_entity.pdbx_description
1 polymer ?
#
loop_
_entity_poly.entity_id
_entity_poly.type
_entity_poly.pdbx_seq_one_letter_code
_entity_poly.pdbx_strand_id
1 'polypeptide(L)'
;MLLIMSSNGQFQLSSELQIALENVGKDLAARRDASRAFFAVPTMLDAIEPSALSIAESRIIEAAQLYRFERPVPLWRALILREINASYQLKKISQIENLFIFHRNGHLRQAALDKFLGPISSPFVMVAVAWRLNDWVPEVRHAAAECIGRCFPITDPEIIAQAALVLLLRRGEWGRWTRTEQALLDSALGRHDALSSLAALLVKLPTGSNAKILRESLRYSGLDIHLLKIAREAVQPATRAVAYQTVIGREARWPDGRKWRWVDKSMGIGRFDPTFSTRPLVADENGGPLKMILEALTDRSGLVRSVAMSGLIKHRDEFTDAKLIAQAFLGDPARSVRARAEFLMKS
;
A
#
# COMPACT_ATOMS: atom_id res chain seq x y z
N MET A 1 2.25 3.81 20.72
CA MET A 1 0.77 3.82 20.57
C MET A 1 0.29 5.26 20.61
N LEU A 2 0.44 5.99 19.48
CA LEU A 2 0.11 7.43 19.36
C LEU A 2 -1.17 7.62 18.53
N LEU A 3 -2.20 6.84 18.85
CA LEU A 3 -3.52 6.92 18.21
C LEU A 3 -4.56 7.21 19.30
N ILE A 4 -5.21 8.37 19.20
CA ILE A 4 -6.43 8.65 19.95
C ILE A 4 -7.54 8.78 18.91
N MET A 5 -8.43 7.78 18.85
CA MET A 5 -9.72 7.98 18.20
C MET A 5 -10.52 8.97 19.03
N SER A 6 -10.78 10.17 18.49
CA SER A 6 -11.75 11.11 19.06
C SER A 6 -13.11 10.43 19.19
N SER A 7 -13.89 10.83 20.20
CA SER A 7 -15.30 10.43 20.40
C SER A 7 -16.21 10.66 19.18
N ASN A 8 -15.76 11.45 18.20
CA ASN A 8 -16.48 11.72 16.94
C ASN A 8 -15.99 10.91 15.74
N GLY A 9 -15.12 9.91 15.93
CA GLY A 9 -14.61 9.07 14.84
C GLY A 9 -13.63 9.77 13.88
N GLN A 10 -13.19 10.99 14.20
CA GLN A 10 -12.20 11.73 13.42
C GLN A 10 -10.78 11.42 13.91
N PHE A 11 -9.89 11.09 12.98
CA PHE A 11 -8.46 10.97 13.26
C PHE A 11 -7.91 12.33 13.74
N GLN A 12 -7.23 12.31 14.88
CA GLN A 12 -6.50 13.44 15.45
C GLN A 12 -5.03 13.06 15.59
N LEU A 13 -4.15 14.03 15.34
CA LEU A 13 -2.75 13.90 15.73
C LEU A 13 -2.69 13.75 17.26
N SER A 14 -1.66 13.08 17.78
CA SER A 14 -1.43 13.11 19.22
C SER A 14 -1.29 14.56 19.68
N SER A 15 -1.75 14.86 20.90
CA SER A 15 -1.62 16.21 21.48
C SER A 15 -0.16 16.68 21.47
N GLU A 16 0.77 15.78 21.76
CA GLU A 16 2.22 16.04 21.72
C GLU A 16 2.70 16.46 20.32
N LEU A 17 2.35 15.70 19.29
CA LEU A 17 2.73 16.02 17.91
C LEU A 17 2.06 17.32 17.46
N GLN A 18 0.80 17.53 17.80
CA GLN A 18 0.09 18.76 17.47
C GLN A 18 0.79 19.98 18.07
N ILE A 19 1.12 19.95 19.38
CA ILE A 19 1.83 21.04 20.05
C ILE A 19 3.21 21.27 19.42
N ALA A 20 3.95 20.20 19.12
CA ALA A 20 5.26 20.29 18.47
C ALA A 20 5.17 20.97 17.10
N LEU A 21 4.21 20.56 16.26
CA LEU A 21 3.98 21.16 14.95
C LEU A 21 3.53 22.62 15.05
N GLU A 22 2.66 22.96 16.01
CA GLU A 22 2.23 24.34 16.25
C GLU A 22 3.41 25.25 16.64
N ASN A 23 4.34 24.75 17.45
CA ASN A 23 5.55 25.48 17.81
C ASN A 23 6.48 25.67 16.61
N VAL A 24 6.67 24.62 15.79
CA VAL A 24 7.41 24.74 14.52
C VAL A 24 6.75 25.79 13.63
N GLY A 25 5.43 25.71 13.44
CA GLY A 25 4.67 26.65 12.61
C GLY A 25 4.80 28.10 13.08
N LYS A 26 4.76 28.34 14.40
CA LYS A 26 5.00 29.67 15.00
C LYS A 26 6.40 30.18 14.67
N ASP A 27 7.43 29.35 14.77
CA ASP A 27 8.81 29.75 14.48
C ASP A 27 9.04 29.98 12.97
N LEU A 28 8.52 29.11 12.11
CA LEU A 28 8.54 29.30 10.65
C LEU A 28 7.84 30.62 10.27
N ALA A 29 6.65 30.88 10.80
CA ALA A 29 5.87 32.08 10.54
C ALA A 29 6.57 33.36 11.05
N ALA A 30 7.24 33.28 12.19
CA ALA A 30 7.99 34.37 12.78
C ALA A 30 9.39 34.54 12.18
N ARG A 31 9.78 33.73 11.17
CA ARG A 31 11.12 33.71 10.58
C ARG A 31 12.21 33.50 11.65
N ARG A 32 11.94 32.62 12.62
CA ARG A 32 12.88 32.19 13.66
C ARG A 32 13.40 30.80 13.36
N ASP A 33 14.54 30.46 13.94
CA ASP A 33 15.13 29.13 13.82
C ASP A 33 14.22 28.08 14.49
N ALA A 34 13.60 27.21 13.69
CA ALA A 34 12.70 26.17 14.18
C ALA A 34 13.43 24.91 14.68
N SER A 35 14.78 24.87 14.68
CA SER A 35 15.56 23.66 15.01
C SER A 35 15.15 23.03 16.33
N ARG A 36 14.95 23.86 17.37
CA ARG A 36 14.56 23.38 18.70
C ARG A 36 13.14 22.81 18.72
N ALA A 37 12.19 23.51 18.10
CA ALA A 37 10.80 23.06 18.02
C ALA A 37 10.66 21.79 17.16
N PHE A 38 11.50 21.64 16.12
CA PHE A 38 11.47 20.53 15.20
C PHE A 38 12.12 19.25 15.73
N PHE A 39 12.98 19.34 16.74
CA PHE A 39 13.84 18.24 17.20
C PHE A 39 13.12 16.88 17.38
N ALA A 40 11.93 16.87 17.99
CA ALA A 40 11.17 15.64 18.24
C ALA A 40 10.18 15.26 17.13
N VAL A 41 9.94 16.16 16.16
CA VAL A 41 8.90 15.99 15.13
C VAL A 41 9.18 14.78 14.23
N PRO A 42 10.41 14.51 13.73
CA PRO A 42 10.67 13.33 12.90
C PRO A 42 10.21 12.02 13.55
N THR A 43 10.62 11.78 14.79
CA THR A 43 10.23 10.57 15.54
C THR A 43 8.73 10.47 15.76
N MET A 44 8.05 11.60 15.99
CA MET A 44 6.59 11.63 16.15
C MET A 44 5.86 11.37 14.82
N LEU A 45 6.38 11.88 13.70
CA LEU A 45 5.86 11.59 12.35
C LEU A 45 6.06 10.12 12.00
N ASP A 46 7.21 9.55 12.34
CA ASP A 46 7.53 8.14 12.11
C ASP A 46 6.56 7.17 12.82
N ALA A 47 5.94 7.62 13.91
CA ALA A 47 4.96 6.86 14.68
C ALA A 47 3.52 6.95 14.15
N ILE A 48 3.27 7.74 13.09
CA ILE A 48 1.93 7.82 12.48
C ILE A 48 1.65 6.55 11.68
N GLU A 49 0.42 6.04 11.77
CA GLU A 49 -0.01 4.92 10.95
C GLU A 49 0.00 5.30 9.45
N PRO A 50 0.63 4.50 8.56
CA PRO A 50 0.76 4.84 7.15
C PRO A 50 -0.59 5.01 6.42
N SER A 51 -1.60 4.27 6.88
CA SER A 51 -2.96 4.33 6.34
C SER A 51 -3.66 5.68 6.60
N ALA A 52 -3.18 6.45 7.59
CA ALA A 52 -3.75 7.72 7.99
C ALA A 52 -3.32 8.92 7.12
N LEU A 53 -2.41 8.73 6.14
CA LEU A 53 -1.81 9.81 5.36
C LEU A 53 -2.82 10.86 4.86
N SER A 54 -3.93 10.43 4.25
CA SER A 54 -4.91 11.37 3.66
C SER A 54 -5.54 12.31 4.69
N ILE A 55 -5.68 11.88 5.95
CA ILE A 55 -6.19 12.74 7.02
C ILE A 55 -5.05 13.49 7.72
N ALA A 56 -3.93 12.79 7.97
CA ALA A 56 -2.76 13.35 8.63
C ALA A 56 -2.16 14.53 7.85
N GLU A 57 -2.10 14.47 6.51
CA GLU A 57 -1.55 15.55 5.66
C GLU A 57 -2.23 16.89 5.96
N SER A 58 -3.57 16.95 5.96
CA SER A 58 -4.29 18.21 6.19
C SER A 58 -4.04 18.76 7.59
N ARG A 59 -3.96 17.90 8.60
CA ARG A 59 -3.68 18.28 9.99
C ARG A 59 -2.24 18.75 10.19
N ILE A 60 -1.28 18.09 9.56
CA ILE A 60 0.13 18.49 9.58
C ILE A 60 0.29 19.87 8.94
N ILE A 61 -0.32 20.09 7.77
CA ILE A 61 -0.29 21.38 7.07
C ILE A 61 -0.88 22.50 7.94
N GLU A 62 -2.03 22.23 8.57
CA GLU A 62 -2.72 23.20 9.42
C GLU A 62 -1.89 23.55 10.66
N ALA A 63 -1.46 22.53 11.42
CA ALA A 63 -0.72 22.71 12.67
C ALA A 63 0.64 23.40 12.46
N ALA A 64 1.42 22.96 11.48
CA ALA A 64 2.73 23.56 11.16
C ALA A 64 2.64 24.79 10.25
N GLN A 65 1.44 25.26 9.91
CA GLN A 65 1.18 26.43 9.07
C GLN A 65 1.89 26.39 7.70
N LEU A 66 2.00 25.21 7.09
CA LEU A 66 2.72 24.94 5.84
C LEU A 66 1.98 25.43 4.57
N TYR A 67 1.17 26.47 4.71
CA TYR A 67 0.40 27.11 3.64
C TYR A 67 0.78 28.57 3.45
N ARG A 68 1.57 29.15 4.36
CA ARG A 68 1.94 30.56 4.28
C ARG A 68 2.94 30.77 3.14
N PHE A 69 2.51 31.54 2.14
CA PHE A 69 3.42 32.03 1.11
C PHE A 69 4.33 33.11 1.72
N GLU A 70 5.62 33.03 1.40
CA GLU A 70 6.58 34.04 1.82
C GLU A 70 6.19 35.39 1.21
N ARG A 71 5.88 36.38 2.06
CA ARG A 71 5.72 37.76 1.59
C ARG A 71 7.10 38.30 1.19
N PRO A 72 7.22 38.97 0.02
CA PRO A 72 8.49 39.57 -0.38
C PRO A 72 8.94 40.58 0.68
N VAL A 73 10.21 40.48 1.10
CA VAL A 73 10.83 41.47 1.99
C VAL A 73 11.36 42.62 1.15
N PRO A 74 11.28 43.87 1.62
CA PRO A 74 11.93 44.99 0.96
C PRO A 74 13.43 44.75 0.81
N LEU A 75 13.99 45.09 -0.37
CA LEU A 75 15.39 44.87 -0.76
C LEU A 75 16.40 45.32 0.31
N TRP A 76 16.15 46.45 0.97
CA TRP A 76 17.03 46.99 2.01
C TRP A 76 17.12 46.09 3.27
N ARG A 77 16.05 45.37 3.62
CA ARG A 77 16.07 44.40 4.74
C ARG A 77 16.78 43.11 4.36
N ALA A 78 16.62 42.67 3.11
CA ALA A 78 17.29 41.47 2.59
C ALA A 78 18.82 41.63 2.55
N LEU A 79 19.33 42.86 2.40
CA LEU A 79 20.76 43.16 2.40
C LEU A 79 21.39 43.20 3.80
N ILE A 80 20.59 43.41 4.86
CA ILE A 80 21.10 43.60 6.24
C ILE A 80 20.88 42.36 7.11
N LEU A 81 19.82 41.59 6.86
CA LEU A 81 19.45 40.42 7.66
C LEU A 81 19.65 39.13 6.87
N ARG A 82 20.31 38.14 7.47
CA ARG A 82 20.30 36.76 6.96
C ARG A 82 18.86 36.26 7.00
N GLU A 83 18.21 36.15 5.85
CA GLU A 83 16.79 35.82 5.79
C GLU A 83 16.55 34.37 6.23
N ILE A 84 15.98 34.20 7.42
CA ILE A 84 15.51 32.90 7.91
C ILE A 84 14.14 32.63 7.26
N ASN A 85 14.17 32.24 5.99
CA ASN A 85 12.99 31.83 5.23
C ASN A 85 12.86 30.29 5.18
N ALA A 86 11.77 29.77 4.63
CA ALA A 86 11.49 28.33 4.63
C ALA A 86 12.58 27.56 3.87
N SER A 87 13.07 28.10 2.75
CA SER A 87 14.16 27.51 1.98
C SER A 87 15.47 27.43 2.76
N TYR A 88 15.77 28.46 3.56
CA TYR A 88 16.94 28.47 4.45
C TYR A 88 16.82 27.41 5.55
N GLN A 89 15.64 27.31 6.18
CA GLN A 89 15.40 26.29 7.23
C GLN A 89 15.47 24.88 6.66
N LEU A 90 14.94 24.66 5.45
CA LEU A 90 15.05 23.39 4.75
C LEU A 90 16.51 22.96 4.57
N LYS A 91 17.41 23.90 4.24
CA LYS A 91 18.85 23.60 4.11
C LYS A 91 19.53 23.37 5.45
N LYS A 92 19.13 24.10 6.49
CA LYS A 92 19.82 24.12 7.79
C LYS A 92 19.40 22.97 8.71
N ILE A 93 18.11 22.69 8.82
CA ILE A 93 17.55 21.79 9.83
C ILE A 93 17.58 20.37 9.30
N SER A 94 18.24 19.46 10.00
CA SER A 94 18.29 18.04 9.64
C SER A 94 16.88 17.41 9.68
N GLN A 95 16.57 16.52 8.73
CA GLN A 95 15.29 15.79 8.63
C GLN A 95 14.03 16.64 8.41
N ILE A 96 14.13 17.96 8.26
CA ILE A 96 12.97 18.83 8.03
C ILE A 96 12.25 18.55 6.70
N GLU A 97 12.91 17.88 5.77
CA GLU A 97 12.31 17.31 4.57
C GLU A 97 11.12 16.39 4.90
N ASN A 98 11.16 15.65 6.02
CA ASN A 98 10.04 14.82 6.49
C ASN A 98 8.76 15.63 6.77
N LEU A 99 8.89 16.92 7.05
CA LEU A 99 7.76 17.84 7.23
C LEU A 99 7.46 18.64 5.96
N PHE A 100 8.50 19.09 5.25
CA PHE A 100 8.34 20.00 4.12
C PHE A 100 7.79 19.33 2.85
N ILE A 101 7.81 18.00 2.76
CA ILE A 101 7.05 17.27 1.73
C ILE A 101 5.54 17.53 1.77
N PHE A 102 5.01 18.02 2.89
CA PHE A 102 3.60 18.40 3.04
C PHE A 102 3.31 19.86 2.70
N HIS A 103 4.33 20.68 2.40
CA HIS A 103 4.15 22.11 2.20
C HIS A 103 3.25 22.44 1.00
N ARG A 104 2.42 23.50 1.03
CA ARG A 104 1.52 23.87 -0.09
C ARG A 104 2.26 24.44 -1.30
N ASN A 105 3.40 25.10 -1.08
CA ASN A 105 4.32 25.55 -2.13
C ASN A 105 5.05 24.35 -2.78
N GLY A 106 4.85 24.16 -4.08
CA GLY A 106 5.48 23.08 -4.86
C GLY A 106 7.01 23.13 -4.88
N HIS A 107 7.62 24.32 -4.91
CA HIS A 107 9.08 24.47 -4.87
C HIS A 107 9.69 23.93 -3.57
N LEU A 108 9.01 24.14 -2.44
CA LEU A 108 9.46 23.62 -1.14
C LEU A 108 9.26 22.11 -1.02
N ARG A 109 8.17 21.56 -1.60
CA ARG A 109 7.99 20.10 -1.69
C ARG A 109 9.08 19.45 -2.55
N GLN A 110 9.36 20.04 -3.72
CA GLN A 110 10.44 19.58 -4.60
C GLN A 110 11.78 19.61 -3.87
N ALA A 111 12.15 20.74 -3.28
CA ALA A 111 13.40 20.87 -2.55
C ALA A 111 13.49 19.92 -1.34
N ALA A 112 12.37 19.57 -0.70
CA ALA A 112 12.33 18.56 0.35
C ALA A 112 12.63 17.17 -0.20
N LEU A 113 12.01 16.78 -1.32
CA LEU A 113 12.27 15.52 -2.01
C LEU A 113 13.73 15.40 -2.47
N ASP A 114 14.32 16.49 -2.97
CA ASP A 114 15.72 16.54 -3.39
C ASP A 114 16.69 16.35 -2.21
N LYS A 115 16.28 16.73 -1.00
CA LYS A 115 17.10 16.62 0.21
C LYS A 115 17.12 15.21 0.81
N PHE A 116 16.18 14.32 0.45
CA PHE A 116 16.27 12.92 0.84
C PHE A 116 17.46 12.26 0.14
N LEU A 117 18.46 11.85 0.94
CA LEU A 117 19.70 11.21 0.49
C LEU A 117 19.95 9.82 1.11
N GLY A 118 19.17 9.44 2.13
CA GLY A 118 19.34 8.19 2.87
C GLY A 118 18.14 7.25 2.78
N PRO A 119 18.16 6.14 3.53
CA PRO A 119 17.00 5.26 3.67
C PRO A 119 15.84 6.02 4.33
N ILE A 120 14.61 5.64 3.99
CA ILE A 120 13.42 6.23 4.60
C ILE A 120 13.25 5.67 6.02
N SER A 121 12.99 6.55 6.98
CA SER A 121 12.95 6.23 8.42
C SER A 121 11.70 5.45 8.85
N SER A 122 10.58 5.60 8.14
CA SER A 122 9.32 4.97 8.53
C SER A 122 8.38 4.67 7.36
N PRO A 123 7.43 3.73 7.57
CA PRO A 123 6.42 3.43 6.55
C PRO A 123 5.52 4.64 6.24
N PHE A 124 5.24 5.51 7.22
CA PHE A 124 4.45 6.71 7.01
C PHE A 124 5.13 7.70 6.06
N VAL A 125 6.41 8.01 6.30
CA VAL A 125 7.20 8.89 5.43
C VAL A 125 7.34 8.27 4.03
N MET A 126 7.52 6.95 3.94
CA MET A 126 7.59 6.25 2.65
C MET A 126 6.29 6.40 1.84
N VAL A 127 5.13 6.23 2.48
CA VAL A 127 3.83 6.44 1.82
C VAL A 127 3.68 7.92 1.42
N ALA A 128 4.14 8.87 2.24
CA ALA A 128 4.08 10.30 1.94
C ALA A 128 4.94 10.69 0.72
N VAL A 129 6.15 10.13 0.61
CA VAL A 129 7.03 10.29 -0.57
C VAL A 129 6.37 9.68 -1.81
N ALA A 130 5.89 8.44 -1.73
CA ALA A 130 5.22 7.79 -2.86
C ALA A 130 3.96 8.54 -3.31
N TRP A 131 3.21 9.12 -2.38
CA TRP A 131 2.03 9.95 -2.69
C TRP A 131 2.36 11.16 -3.57
N ARG A 132 3.60 11.67 -3.51
CA ARG A 132 4.06 12.77 -4.37
C ARG A 132 4.21 12.37 -5.83
N LEU A 133 4.23 11.08 -6.17
CA LEU A 133 4.09 10.64 -7.56
C LEU A 133 2.73 11.04 -8.16
N ASN A 134 1.72 11.34 -7.36
CA ASN A 134 0.41 11.82 -7.83
C ASN A 134 0.20 13.33 -7.56
N ASP A 135 1.27 14.08 -7.31
CA ASP A 135 1.21 15.54 -7.07
C ASP A 135 0.69 16.29 -8.32
N TRP A 136 0.06 17.44 -8.10
CA TRP A 136 -0.47 18.27 -9.18
C TRP A 136 0.64 18.99 -9.95
N VAL A 137 1.79 19.26 -9.30
CA VAL A 137 2.96 19.91 -9.90
C VAL A 137 3.86 18.84 -10.57
N PRO A 138 4.11 18.91 -11.89
CA PRO A 138 4.98 17.96 -12.60
C PRO A 138 6.39 17.83 -12.02
N GLU A 139 7.01 18.95 -11.65
CA GLU A 139 8.36 19.01 -11.10
C GLU A 139 8.45 18.28 -9.75
N VAL A 140 7.40 18.33 -8.95
CA VAL A 140 7.30 17.58 -7.68
C VAL A 140 7.18 16.08 -7.95
N ARG A 141 6.44 15.66 -8.98
CA ARG A 141 6.36 14.24 -9.36
C ARG A 141 7.71 13.72 -9.82
N HIS A 142 8.44 14.49 -10.63
CA HIS A 142 9.78 14.14 -11.07
C HIS A 142 10.75 14.03 -9.89
N ALA A 143 10.78 15.01 -8.98
CA ALA A 143 11.62 14.93 -7.79
C ALA A 143 11.25 13.76 -6.87
N ALA A 144 9.96 13.38 -6.81
CA ALA A 144 9.52 12.20 -6.07
C ALA A 144 10.01 10.91 -6.73
N ALA A 145 9.97 10.81 -8.05
CA ALA A 145 10.50 9.68 -8.80
C ALA A 145 12.01 9.50 -8.56
N GLU A 146 12.78 10.60 -8.64
CA GLU A 146 14.21 10.62 -8.34
C GLU A 146 14.50 10.24 -6.88
N CYS A 147 13.72 10.78 -5.94
CA CYS A 147 13.82 10.43 -4.51
C CYS A 147 13.57 8.93 -4.28
N ILE A 148 12.53 8.36 -4.92
CA ILE A 148 12.23 6.93 -4.83
C ILE A 148 13.39 6.11 -5.38
N GLY A 149 13.90 6.47 -6.56
CA GLY A 149 15.04 5.79 -7.18
C GLY A 149 16.30 5.79 -6.32
N ARG A 150 16.55 6.86 -5.55
CA ARG A 150 17.70 6.93 -4.62
C ARG A 150 17.45 6.22 -3.29
N CYS A 151 16.31 6.48 -2.65
CA CYS A 151 16.09 6.14 -1.25
C CYS A 151 15.44 4.77 -1.03
N PHE A 152 14.52 4.35 -1.91
CA PHE A 152 13.78 3.11 -1.69
C PHE A 152 14.66 1.85 -1.83
N PRO A 153 15.63 1.77 -2.77
CA PRO A 153 16.52 0.61 -2.88
C PRO A 153 17.35 0.30 -1.63
N ILE A 154 17.64 1.31 -0.80
CA ILE A 154 18.43 1.15 0.44
C ILE A 154 17.56 1.20 1.71
N THR A 155 16.25 1.41 1.59
CA THR A 155 15.32 1.37 2.72
C THR A 155 15.13 -0.06 3.23
N ASP A 156 14.98 -0.21 4.55
CA ASP A 156 14.72 -1.48 5.21
C ASP A 156 13.49 -2.21 4.59
N PRO A 157 13.59 -3.51 4.27
CA PRO A 157 12.49 -4.26 3.67
C PRO A 157 11.21 -4.31 4.53
N GLU A 158 11.31 -4.25 5.86
CA GLU A 158 10.13 -4.20 6.74
C GLU A 158 9.37 -2.89 6.57
N ILE A 159 10.07 -1.76 6.37
CA ILE A 159 9.45 -0.47 6.10
C ILE A 159 8.69 -0.52 4.77
N ILE A 160 9.33 -1.07 3.74
CA ILE A 160 8.72 -1.26 2.41
C ILE A 160 7.47 -2.13 2.52
N ALA A 161 7.56 -3.27 3.22
CA ALA A 161 6.46 -4.20 3.38
C ALA A 161 5.26 -3.57 4.12
N GLN A 162 5.49 -2.79 5.16
CA GLN A 162 4.43 -2.07 5.88
C GLN A 162 3.79 -0.98 5.01
N ALA A 163 4.60 -0.21 4.26
CA ALA A 163 4.09 0.78 3.32
C ALA A 163 3.29 0.13 2.16
N ALA A 164 3.71 -1.07 1.71
CA ALA A 164 3.04 -1.82 0.64
C ALA A 164 1.58 -2.13 0.97
N LEU A 165 1.24 -2.35 2.25
CA LEU A 165 -0.14 -2.58 2.70
C LEU A 165 -1.09 -1.45 2.31
N VAL A 166 -0.57 -0.22 2.20
CA VAL A 166 -1.32 0.97 1.79
C VAL A 166 -1.14 1.24 0.30
N LEU A 167 0.10 1.24 -0.19
CA LEU A 167 0.44 1.66 -1.55
C LEU A 167 -0.18 0.74 -2.61
N LEU A 168 -0.23 -0.57 -2.37
CA LEU A 168 -0.84 -1.52 -3.29
C LEU A 168 -2.34 -1.27 -3.49
N LEU A 169 -3.02 -0.80 -2.45
CA LEU A 169 -4.46 -0.52 -2.52
C LEU A 169 -4.76 0.82 -3.20
N ARG A 170 -3.84 1.78 -3.13
CA ARG A 170 -4.04 3.15 -3.61
C ARG A 170 -3.46 3.40 -5.00
N ARG A 171 -2.45 2.65 -5.45
CA ARG A 171 -1.79 2.86 -6.75
C ARG A 171 -2.78 2.93 -7.92
N GLY A 172 -3.81 2.08 -7.91
CA GLY A 172 -4.83 2.05 -8.97
C GLY A 172 -5.73 3.30 -9.04
N GLU A 173 -5.66 4.18 -8.04
CA GLU A 173 -6.46 5.41 -7.95
C GLU A 173 -5.67 6.65 -8.41
N TRP A 174 -4.36 6.53 -8.62
CA TRP A 174 -3.52 7.64 -9.03
C TRP A 174 -3.57 7.81 -10.56
N GLY A 175 -4.03 8.98 -10.99
CA GLY A 175 -4.24 9.28 -12.40
C GLY A 175 -3.21 10.23 -13.02
N ARG A 176 -2.32 10.84 -12.22
CA ARG A 176 -1.38 11.88 -12.71
C ARG A 176 0.01 11.35 -13.04
N TRP A 177 0.38 10.20 -12.48
CA TRP A 177 1.68 9.59 -12.76
C TRP A 177 1.71 8.85 -14.10
N THR A 178 2.90 8.78 -14.67
CA THR A 178 3.28 8.08 -15.89
C THR A 178 3.58 6.61 -15.61
N ARG A 179 3.72 5.81 -16.68
CA ARG A 179 4.15 4.40 -16.56
C ARG A 179 5.56 4.27 -15.98
N THR A 180 6.46 5.20 -16.29
CA THR A 180 7.82 5.21 -15.78
C THR A 180 7.84 5.42 -14.26
N GLU A 181 7.04 6.37 -13.76
CA GLU A 181 6.88 6.64 -12.33
C GLU A 181 6.24 5.44 -11.59
N GLN A 182 5.28 4.77 -12.23
CA GLN A 182 4.71 3.52 -11.70
C GLN A 182 5.75 2.41 -11.59
N ALA A 183 6.58 2.23 -12.62
CA ALA A 183 7.61 1.20 -12.65
C ALA A 183 8.65 1.37 -11.53
N LEU A 184 8.98 2.61 -11.14
CA LEU A 184 9.88 2.88 -10.01
C LEU A 184 9.29 2.40 -8.69
N LEU A 185 8.02 2.71 -8.43
CA LEU A 185 7.34 2.22 -7.22
C LEU A 185 7.23 0.68 -7.26
N ASP A 186 6.87 0.11 -8.40
CA ASP A 186 6.76 -1.33 -8.58
C ASP A 186 8.12 -2.04 -8.38
N SER A 187 9.23 -1.43 -8.78
CA SER A 187 10.58 -1.96 -8.53
C SER A 187 10.91 -2.03 -7.04
N ALA A 188 10.49 -1.03 -6.26
CA ALA A 188 10.70 -1.02 -4.82
C ALA A 188 9.80 -2.03 -4.10
N LEU A 189 8.51 -2.09 -4.47
CA LEU A 189 7.55 -3.03 -3.88
C LEU A 189 7.82 -4.48 -4.30
N GLY A 190 8.45 -4.69 -5.45
CA GLY A 190 8.82 -6.00 -5.99
C GLY A 190 10.17 -6.53 -5.51
N ARG A 191 10.88 -5.83 -4.63
CA ARG A 191 12.18 -6.27 -4.08
C ARG A 191 12.00 -7.58 -3.30
N HIS A 192 12.85 -8.57 -3.54
CA HIS A 192 12.67 -9.93 -3.01
C HIS A 192 12.59 -9.99 -1.47
N ASP A 193 13.45 -9.26 -0.79
CA ASP A 193 13.46 -9.11 0.67
C ASP A 193 12.20 -8.40 1.19
N ALA A 194 11.73 -7.36 0.51
CA ALA A 194 10.48 -6.67 0.84
C ALA A 194 9.25 -7.57 0.64
N LEU A 195 9.23 -8.40 -0.42
CA LEU A 195 8.16 -9.38 -0.65
C LEU A 195 8.16 -10.48 0.41
N SER A 196 9.33 -10.91 0.88
CA SER A 196 9.45 -11.85 2.01
C SER A 196 8.88 -11.26 3.29
N SER A 197 9.23 -10.01 3.62
CA SER A 197 8.65 -9.27 4.75
C SER A 197 7.13 -9.08 4.60
N LEU A 198 6.65 -8.74 3.40
CA LEU A 198 5.22 -8.62 3.11
C LEU A 198 4.49 -9.95 3.30
N ALA A 199 5.05 -11.06 2.83
CA ALA A 199 4.49 -12.38 3.03
C ALA A 199 4.38 -12.72 4.52
N ALA A 200 5.42 -12.41 5.32
CA ALA A 200 5.39 -12.59 6.76
C ALA A 200 4.30 -11.76 7.45
N LEU A 201 4.06 -10.52 7.00
CA LEU A 201 2.96 -9.69 7.47
C LEU A 201 1.58 -10.27 7.09
N LEU A 202 1.40 -10.69 5.83
CA LEU A 202 0.15 -11.27 5.33
C LEU A 202 -0.24 -12.56 6.05
N VAL A 203 0.75 -13.32 6.54
CA VAL A 203 0.52 -14.50 7.37
C VAL A 203 -0.04 -14.10 8.74
N LYS A 204 0.55 -13.09 9.39
CA LYS A 204 0.29 -12.74 10.80
C LYS A 204 -0.92 -11.83 11.01
N LEU A 205 -1.25 -10.95 10.07
CA LEU A 205 -2.25 -9.90 10.27
C LEU A 205 -3.68 -10.49 10.42
N PRO A 206 -4.37 -10.28 11.56
CA PRO A 206 -5.69 -10.87 11.81
C PRO A 206 -6.82 -10.08 11.13
N THR A 207 -6.63 -8.78 10.88
CA THR A 207 -7.63 -7.86 10.33
C THR A 207 -7.07 -7.10 9.12
N GLY A 208 -7.94 -6.37 8.42
CA GLY A 208 -7.56 -5.59 7.23
C GLY A 208 -7.83 -6.29 5.90
N SER A 209 -7.46 -5.61 4.81
CA SER A 209 -7.76 -6.04 3.43
C SER A 209 -6.70 -7.00 2.86
N ASN A 210 -6.21 -7.95 3.65
CA ASN A 210 -5.03 -8.77 3.32
C ASN A 210 -5.22 -9.60 2.05
N ALA A 211 -6.41 -10.14 1.81
CA ALA A 211 -6.73 -10.84 0.56
C ALA A 211 -6.65 -9.92 -0.68
N LYS A 212 -7.00 -8.64 -0.53
CA LYS A 212 -6.87 -7.64 -1.61
C LYS A 212 -5.42 -7.25 -1.81
N ILE A 213 -4.67 -7.03 -0.73
CA ILE A 213 -3.22 -6.73 -0.77
C ILE A 213 -2.45 -7.89 -1.41
N LEU A 214 -2.74 -9.13 -1.03
CA LEU A 214 -2.18 -10.32 -1.67
C LEU A 214 -2.49 -10.31 -3.16
N ARG A 215 -3.75 -10.10 -3.54
CA ARG A 215 -4.16 -10.06 -4.95
C ARG A 215 -3.44 -8.95 -5.74
N GLU A 216 -3.24 -7.77 -5.16
CA GLU A 216 -2.49 -6.69 -5.80
C GLU A 216 -1.00 -7.02 -5.93
N SER A 217 -0.42 -7.72 -4.96
CA SER A 217 1.01 -8.10 -4.96
C SER A 217 1.33 -9.31 -5.87
N LEU A 218 0.32 -10.05 -6.34
CA LEU A 218 0.50 -11.12 -7.33
C LEU A 218 1.13 -10.64 -8.65
N ARG A 219 1.17 -9.34 -8.92
CA ARG A 219 1.92 -8.77 -10.06
C ARG A 219 3.43 -9.05 -9.98
N TYR A 220 3.97 -9.27 -8.79
CA TYR A 220 5.40 -9.52 -8.58
C TYR A 220 5.68 -11.02 -8.49
N SER A 221 6.49 -11.55 -9.40
CA SER A 221 6.88 -12.97 -9.43
C SER A 221 7.67 -13.42 -8.21
N GLY A 222 8.40 -12.51 -7.55
CA GLY A 222 9.12 -12.81 -6.31
C GLY A 222 8.21 -13.26 -5.16
N LEU A 223 6.90 -13.04 -5.23
CA LEU A 223 5.96 -13.50 -4.21
C LEU A 223 5.59 -14.98 -4.35
N ASP A 224 5.84 -15.59 -5.52
CA ASP A 224 5.38 -16.95 -5.85
C ASP A 224 5.89 -17.98 -4.84
N ILE A 225 7.16 -17.88 -4.45
CA ILE A 225 7.82 -18.77 -3.46
C ILE A 225 7.18 -18.71 -2.07
N HIS A 226 6.39 -17.68 -1.79
CA HIS A 226 5.74 -17.48 -0.49
C HIS A 226 4.26 -17.89 -0.50
N LEU A 227 3.67 -18.18 -1.67
CA LEU A 227 2.22 -18.43 -1.79
C LEU A 227 1.77 -19.64 -0.96
N LEU A 228 2.54 -20.73 -0.90
CA LEU A 228 2.18 -21.88 -0.07
C LEU A 228 2.20 -21.56 1.42
N LYS A 229 3.21 -20.82 1.87
CA LYS A 229 3.28 -20.39 3.27
C LYS A 229 2.04 -19.57 3.62
N ILE A 230 1.68 -18.61 2.75
CA ILE A 230 0.48 -17.79 2.93
C ILE A 230 -0.80 -18.66 2.91
N ALA A 231 -0.90 -19.61 1.99
CA ALA A 231 -2.04 -20.51 1.85
C ALA A 231 -2.26 -21.37 3.11
N ARG A 232 -1.19 -21.80 3.77
CA ARG A 232 -1.23 -22.66 4.95
C ARG A 232 -1.42 -21.89 6.24
N GLU A 233 -0.65 -20.81 6.41
CA GLU A 233 -0.44 -20.20 7.72
C GLU A 233 -1.24 -18.91 7.93
N ALA A 234 -1.74 -18.27 6.86
CA ALA A 234 -2.38 -16.97 7.04
C ALA A 234 -3.59 -17.04 7.97
N VAL A 235 -3.63 -16.15 8.95
CA VAL A 235 -4.71 -16.12 9.95
C VAL A 235 -6.07 -15.93 9.27
N GLN A 236 -6.15 -15.01 8.30
CA GLN A 236 -7.37 -14.71 7.57
C GLN A 236 -7.71 -15.77 6.50
N PRO A 237 -8.91 -16.39 6.56
CA PRO A 237 -9.33 -17.36 5.55
C PRO A 237 -9.41 -16.81 4.12
N ALA A 238 -9.78 -15.54 3.96
CA ALA A 238 -9.84 -14.91 2.64
C ALA A 238 -8.45 -14.81 1.98
N THR A 239 -7.40 -14.56 2.77
CA THR A 239 -6.01 -14.53 2.29
C THR A 239 -5.55 -15.93 1.89
N ARG A 240 -5.81 -16.95 2.73
CA ARG A 240 -5.54 -18.36 2.39
C ARG A 240 -6.24 -18.77 1.11
N ALA A 241 -7.53 -18.40 0.97
CA ALA A 241 -8.33 -18.71 -0.20
C ALA A 241 -7.76 -18.11 -1.50
N VAL A 242 -7.27 -16.86 -1.47
CA VAL A 242 -6.61 -16.24 -2.62
C VAL A 242 -5.29 -16.96 -2.95
N ALA A 243 -4.49 -17.31 -1.94
CA ALA A 243 -3.24 -18.03 -2.16
C ALA A 243 -3.48 -19.42 -2.77
N TYR A 244 -4.39 -20.23 -2.21
CA TYR A 244 -4.77 -21.52 -2.79
C TYR A 244 -5.36 -21.38 -4.20
N GLN A 245 -6.23 -20.39 -4.43
CA GLN A 245 -6.78 -20.13 -5.77
C GLN A 245 -5.67 -19.89 -6.79
N THR A 246 -4.65 -19.13 -6.39
CA THR A 246 -3.50 -18.78 -7.24
C THR A 246 -2.67 -20.03 -7.55
N VAL A 247 -2.27 -20.78 -6.52
CA VAL A 247 -1.41 -21.97 -6.68
C VAL A 247 -2.12 -23.08 -7.44
N ILE A 248 -3.37 -23.41 -7.10
CA ILE A 248 -4.17 -24.42 -7.81
C ILE A 248 -4.37 -24.00 -9.27
N GLY A 249 -4.67 -22.72 -9.49
CA GLY A 249 -4.89 -22.19 -10.83
C GLY A 249 -3.63 -22.10 -11.69
N ARG A 250 -2.43 -22.17 -11.08
CA ARG A 250 -1.10 -21.93 -11.69
C ARG A 250 -0.98 -20.58 -12.41
N GLU A 251 -1.80 -19.62 -12.00
CA GLU A 251 -1.91 -18.30 -12.61
C GLU A 251 -2.08 -17.25 -11.53
N ALA A 252 -1.19 -16.25 -11.54
CA ALA A 252 -1.33 -15.03 -10.76
C ALA A 252 -2.26 -14.06 -11.48
N ARG A 253 -3.26 -13.53 -10.77
CA ARG A 253 -4.26 -12.59 -11.31
C ARG A 253 -4.47 -11.42 -10.38
N TRP A 254 -4.29 -10.20 -10.89
CA TRP A 254 -4.45 -8.94 -10.12
C TRP A 254 -5.32 -7.92 -10.86
N PRO A 255 -5.94 -6.97 -10.14
CA PRO A 255 -6.69 -5.87 -10.76
C PRO A 255 -5.75 -4.93 -11.52
N ASP A 256 -6.14 -4.58 -12.74
CA ASP A 256 -5.36 -3.72 -13.63
C ASP A 256 -6.27 -2.78 -14.43
N GLY A 257 -6.93 -1.87 -13.70
CA GLY A 257 -7.83 -0.88 -14.25
C GLY A 257 -9.32 -1.24 -14.15
N ARG A 258 -10.13 -0.50 -14.91
CA ARG A 258 -11.60 -0.65 -14.97
C ARG A 258 -12.09 -0.44 -16.39
N LYS A 259 -13.11 -1.18 -16.78
CA LYS A 259 -13.84 -0.99 -18.03
C LYS A 259 -15.29 -0.61 -17.77
N TRP A 260 -15.81 0.33 -18.55
CA TRP A 260 -17.24 0.65 -18.53
C TRP A 260 -18.04 -0.51 -19.12
N ARG A 261 -19.06 -0.98 -18.39
CA ARG A 261 -20.03 -1.96 -18.87
C ARG A 261 -21.42 -1.36 -18.73
N TRP A 262 -22.15 -1.30 -19.84
CA TRP A 262 -23.57 -0.99 -19.84
C TRP A 262 -24.34 -2.14 -19.19
N VAL A 263 -25.14 -1.82 -18.18
CA VAL A 263 -26.06 -2.77 -17.55
C VAL A 263 -27.42 -2.67 -18.24
N ASP A 264 -27.88 -1.44 -18.47
CA ASP A 264 -29.06 -1.14 -19.27
C ASP A 264 -28.79 0.13 -20.10
N LYS A 265 -28.66 -0.04 -21.41
CA LYS A 265 -28.41 1.09 -22.33
C LYS A 265 -29.62 2.02 -22.46
N SER A 266 -30.84 1.48 -22.34
CA SER A 266 -32.08 2.25 -22.53
C SER A 266 -32.34 3.22 -21.38
N MET A 267 -31.95 2.82 -20.17
CA MET A 267 -32.03 3.67 -18.97
C MET A 267 -30.74 4.48 -18.71
N GLY A 268 -29.73 4.37 -19.57
CA GLY A 268 -28.43 5.02 -19.36
C GLY A 268 -27.67 4.49 -18.13
N ILE A 269 -27.97 3.27 -17.67
CA ILE A 269 -27.34 2.68 -16.48
C ILE A 269 -26.12 1.87 -16.90
N GLY A 270 -24.95 2.27 -16.40
CA GLY A 270 -23.73 1.49 -16.53
C GLY A 270 -22.94 1.46 -15.24
N ARG A 271 -21.97 0.54 -15.20
CA ARG A 271 -21.05 0.38 -14.07
C ARG A 271 -19.63 0.13 -14.57
N PHE A 272 -18.66 0.53 -13.76
CA PHE A 272 -17.27 0.15 -13.98
C PHE A 272 -17.00 -1.23 -13.41
N ASP A 273 -16.58 -2.17 -14.26
CA ASP A 273 -16.10 -3.48 -13.85
C ASP A 273 -14.57 -3.49 -13.81
N PRO A 274 -13.94 -4.12 -12.80
CA PRO A 274 -12.49 -4.24 -12.75
C PRO A 274 -11.97 -5.08 -13.93
N THR A 275 -10.92 -4.60 -14.59
CA THR A 275 -10.11 -5.40 -15.50
C THR A 275 -9.02 -6.11 -14.70
N PHE A 276 -8.56 -7.25 -15.21
CA PHE A 276 -7.55 -8.06 -14.54
C PHE A 276 -6.44 -8.38 -15.52
N SER A 277 -5.21 -8.31 -15.02
CA SER A 277 -4.04 -8.81 -15.69
C SER A 277 -3.62 -10.13 -15.05
N THR A 278 -2.99 -10.99 -15.85
CA THR A 278 -2.54 -12.31 -15.41
C THR A 278 -1.10 -12.59 -15.83
N ARG A 279 -0.46 -13.50 -15.10
CA ARG A 279 0.82 -14.12 -15.48
C ARG A 279 0.84 -15.56 -14.99
N PRO A 280 1.57 -16.47 -15.66
CA PRO A 280 1.84 -17.78 -15.09
C PRO A 280 2.64 -17.65 -13.79
N LEU A 281 2.42 -18.57 -12.85
CA LEU A 281 3.35 -18.71 -11.72
C LEU A 281 4.70 -19.20 -12.21
N VAL A 282 5.78 -18.68 -11.62
CA VAL A 282 7.12 -19.24 -11.81
C VAL A 282 7.04 -20.69 -11.34
N ALA A 283 7.47 -21.62 -12.20
CA ALA A 283 7.27 -23.06 -12.01
C ALA A 283 7.70 -23.48 -10.60
N ASP A 284 6.78 -24.13 -9.88
CA ASP A 284 7.01 -24.57 -8.52
C ASP A 284 6.94 -26.10 -8.45
N GLU A 285 7.87 -26.71 -7.72
CA GLU A 285 8.10 -28.14 -7.49
C GLU A 285 7.01 -28.80 -6.61
N ASN A 286 5.88 -28.12 -6.41
CA ASN A 286 4.88 -28.37 -5.37
C ASN A 286 3.93 -29.56 -5.59
N GLY A 287 4.30 -30.56 -6.38
CA GLY A 287 3.50 -31.79 -6.51
C GLY A 287 2.13 -31.61 -7.21
N GLY A 288 1.91 -30.51 -7.92
CA GLY A 288 0.79 -30.30 -8.83
C GLY A 288 -0.55 -29.86 -8.20
N PRO A 289 -1.56 -29.53 -9.03
CA PRO A 289 -2.84 -28.99 -8.57
C PRO A 289 -3.62 -29.91 -7.62
N LEU A 290 -3.57 -31.24 -7.82
CA LEU A 290 -4.31 -32.20 -6.99
C LEU A 290 -3.88 -32.15 -5.52
N LYS A 291 -2.58 -32.13 -5.25
CA LYS A 291 -2.04 -32.05 -3.88
C LYS A 291 -2.58 -30.81 -3.16
N MET A 292 -2.58 -29.67 -3.85
CA MET A 292 -3.05 -28.39 -3.31
C MET A 292 -4.57 -28.38 -3.11
N ILE A 293 -5.33 -29.01 -4.01
CA ILE A 293 -6.77 -29.18 -3.86
C ILE A 293 -7.08 -30.02 -2.61
N LEU A 294 -6.46 -31.19 -2.48
CA LEU A 294 -6.66 -32.09 -1.34
C LEU A 294 -6.28 -31.41 -0.02
N GLU A 295 -5.18 -30.67 0.00
CA GLU A 295 -4.77 -29.89 1.17
C GLU A 295 -5.83 -28.83 1.53
N ALA A 296 -6.25 -28.01 0.57
CA ALA A 296 -7.24 -26.94 0.79
C ALA A 296 -8.64 -27.47 1.16
N LEU A 297 -9.00 -28.70 0.76
CA LEU A 297 -10.25 -29.36 1.16
C LEU A 297 -10.29 -29.69 2.66
N THR A 298 -9.15 -29.77 3.34
CA THR A 298 -9.08 -29.99 4.80
C THR A 298 -9.13 -28.69 5.61
N ASP A 299 -9.14 -27.51 4.96
CA ASP A 299 -9.14 -26.22 5.67
C ASP A 299 -10.41 -26.04 6.51
N ARG A 300 -10.24 -25.50 7.72
CA ARG A 300 -11.34 -25.17 8.64
C ARG A 300 -12.41 -24.25 8.03
N SER A 301 -12.03 -23.37 7.11
CA SER A 301 -12.93 -22.41 6.49
C SER A 301 -13.62 -22.98 5.26
N GLY A 302 -14.95 -22.92 5.25
CA GLY A 302 -15.74 -23.24 4.06
C GLY A 302 -15.40 -22.38 2.83
N LEU A 303 -14.85 -21.18 3.01
CA LEU A 303 -14.39 -20.34 1.89
C LEU A 303 -13.20 -20.98 1.16
N VAL A 304 -12.22 -21.49 1.91
CA VAL A 304 -11.02 -22.12 1.36
C VAL A 304 -11.39 -23.45 0.70
N ARG A 305 -12.20 -24.28 1.37
CA ARG A 305 -12.73 -25.52 0.77
C ARG A 305 -13.52 -25.26 -0.50
N SER A 306 -14.26 -24.14 -0.58
CA SER A 306 -15.00 -23.75 -1.78
C SER A 306 -14.08 -23.41 -2.96
N VAL A 307 -12.92 -22.78 -2.68
CA VAL A 307 -11.87 -22.58 -3.68
C VAL A 307 -11.30 -23.92 -4.14
N ALA A 308 -11.02 -24.84 -3.23
CA ALA A 308 -10.52 -26.17 -3.55
C ALA A 308 -11.48 -26.94 -4.47
N MET A 309 -12.78 -26.94 -4.16
CA MET A 309 -13.82 -27.53 -5.01
C MET A 309 -13.92 -26.86 -6.39
N SER A 310 -13.70 -25.54 -6.47
CA SER A 310 -13.62 -24.84 -7.76
C SER A 310 -12.41 -25.31 -8.57
N GLY A 311 -11.28 -25.55 -7.90
CA GLY A 311 -10.10 -26.18 -8.48
C GLY A 311 -10.39 -27.58 -9.01
N LEU A 312 -11.05 -28.41 -8.21
CA LEU A 312 -11.46 -29.76 -8.62
C LEU A 312 -12.36 -29.73 -9.86
N ILE A 313 -13.31 -28.79 -9.94
CA ILE A 313 -14.15 -28.59 -11.14
C ILE A 313 -13.31 -28.22 -12.37
N LYS A 314 -12.34 -27.31 -12.19
CA LYS A 314 -11.49 -26.80 -13.27
C LYS A 314 -10.59 -27.91 -13.84
N HIS A 315 -10.10 -28.79 -12.99
CA HIS A 315 -9.14 -29.85 -13.33
C HIS A 315 -9.77 -31.25 -13.33
N ARG A 316 -11.10 -31.37 -13.40
CA ARG A 316 -11.81 -32.65 -13.23
C ARG A 316 -11.39 -33.72 -14.25
N ASP A 317 -11.07 -33.30 -15.47
CA ASP A 317 -10.68 -34.22 -16.55
C ASP A 317 -9.25 -34.75 -16.34
N GLU A 318 -8.47 -34.13 -15.45
CA GLU A 318 -7.13 -34.57 -15.07
C GLU A 318 -7.16 -35.61 -13.93
N PHE A 319 -8.30 -35.79 -13.25
CA PHE A 319 -8.41 -36.63 -12.04
C PHE A 319 -9.55 -37.64 -12.13
N THR A 320 -9.21 -38.92 -12.23
CA THR A 320 -10.17 -40.03 -12.28
C THR A 320 -11.10 -40.06 -11.05
N ASP A 321 -10.59 -39.65 -9.88
CA ASP A 321 -11.31 -39.70 -8.61
C ASP A 321 -12.10 -38.43 -8.29
N ALA A 322 -12.23 -37.49 -9.23
CA ALA A 322 -12.87 -36.19 -8.96
C ALA A 322 -14.31 -36.33 -8.41
N LYS A 323 -15.10 -37.30 -8.91
CA LYS A 323 -16.45 -37.58 -8.41
C LYS A 323 -16.44 -38.19 -7.01
N LEU A 324 -15.50 -39.11 -6.74
CA LEU A 324 -15.34 -39.73 -5.42
C LEU A 324 -15.00 -38.68 -4.37
N ILE A 325 -14.07 -37.78 -4.69
CA ILE A 325 -13.72 -36.64 -3.83
C ILE A 325 -14.95 -35.77 -3.61
N ALA A 326 -15.68 -35.39 -4.67
CA ALA A 326 -16.86 -34.54 -4.57
C ALA A 326 -17.96 -35.15 -3.68
N GLN A 327 -18.17 -36.47 -3.77
CA GLN A 327 -19.18 -37.17 -2.97
C GLN A 327 -18.96 -36.99 -1.46
N ALA A 328 -17.71 -37.00 -1.00
CA ALA A 328 -17.36 -36.77 0.41
C ALA A 328 -17.79 -35.37 0.92
N PHE A 329 -17.99 -34.40 0.02
CA PHE A 329 -18.34 -33.01 0.34
C PHE A 329 -19.81 -32.66 0.11
N LEU A 330 -20.67 -33.61 -0.25
CA LEU A 330 -22.13 -33.38 -0.34
C LEU A 330 -22.76 -32.99 1.01
N GLY A 331 -22.15 -33.42 2.12
CA GLY A 331 -22.57 -33.07 3.48
C GLY A 331 -21.84 -31.88 4.11
N ASP A 332 -20.97 -31.17 3.38
CA ASP A 332 -20.16 -30.09 3.96
C ASP A 332 -21.03 -29.00 4.62
N PRO A 333 -20.71 -28.44 5.80
CA PRO A 333 -21.52 -27.40 6.43
C PRO A 333 -21.71 -26.13 5.56
N ALA A 334 -20.74 -25.79 4.74
CA ALA A 334 -20.78 -24.60 3.88
C ALA A 334 -21.54 -24.88 2.58
N ARG A 335 -22.65 -24.14 2.39
CA ARG A 335 -23.49 -24.24 1.18
C ARG A 335 -22.72 -24.08 -0.13
N SER A 336 -21.72 -23.20 -0.16
CA SER A 336 -20.90 -22.95 -1.36
C SER A 336 -19.99 -24.13 -1.73
N VAL A 337 -19.64 -24.99 -0.78
CA VAL A 337 -18.90 -26.23 -0.99
C VAL A 337 -19.84 -27.30 -1.51
N ARG A 338 -20.97 -27.55 -0.81
CA ARG A 338 -22.00 -28.51 -1.25
C ARG A 338 -22.49 -28.26 -2.67
N ALA A 339 -22.81 -27.01 -3.01
CA ALA A 339 -23.27 -26.66 -4.35
C ALA A 339 -22.27 -27.02 -5.46
N ARG A 340 -20.96 -26.96 -5.18
CA ARG A 340 -19.91 -27.35 -6.13
C ARG A 340 -19.72 -28.87 -6.18
N ALA A 341 -19.87 -29.56 -5.05
CA ALA A 341 -19.89 -31.02 -5.01
C ALA A 341 -21.06 -31.57 -5.82
N GLU A 342 -22.27 -31.03 -5.61
CA GLU A 342 -23.47 -31.38 -6.39
C GLU A 342 -23.30 -31.14 -7.88
N PHE A 343 -22.63 -30.04 -8.26
CA PHE A 343 -22.32 -29.76 -9.67
C PHE A 343 -21.45 -30.86 -10.28
N LEU A 344 -20.38 -31.29 -9.59
CA LEU A 344 -19.49 -32.37 -10.05
C LEU A 344 -20.18 -33.73 -10.15
N MET A 345 -21.22 -33.99 -9.34
CA MET A 345 -21.99 -35.22 -9.44
C MET A 345 -22.93 -35.24 -10.65
N LYS A 346 -23.33 -34.06 -11.17
CA LYS A 346 -24.25 -33.91 -12.30
C LYS A 346 -23.55 -33.80 -13.65
N SER A 347 -22.30 -33.32 -13.67
CA SER A 347 -21.38 -33.36 -14.81
C SER A 347 -20.76 -34.73 -14.99
#